data_AF-A0A7S2B846-F1
#
_entry.id   AF-A0A7S2B846-F1
#
_cell.length_a   1.000
_cell.length_b   1.000
_cell.length_c   1.000
_cell.angle_alpha   90.00
_cell.angle_beta   90.00
_cell.angle_gamma   90.00
#
_symmetry.space_group_name_H-M   'P 1'
#
loop_
_entity.id
_entity.type
_entity.pdbx_description
1 polymer ?
#
loop_
_entity_poly.entity_id
_entity_poly.type
_entity_poly.pdbx_seq_one_letter_code
_entity_poly.pdbx_strand_id
1 'polypeptide(L)'
;FWLKCPLPHWPTTTPHCFLPTPRLQGGAAHRSCPFFSGLEEAMIPAAALGTGGAIVAGWALAHRKQIRYFGKDEQLCVERYTEMEVRNGPGKHLLMPFSYKSATIRKAETLGNMDYVRVKDATDGSERIEQGPKLLFLGPYDTIEHRGHGMTLGPSEYVLVVDSLKGSRSIVKGPCIWFPGPQESGSKGTA
;
A
#
# COMPACT_ATOMS: atom_id res chain seq x y z
N PHE A 1 -9.24 48.74 -10.51
CA PHE A 1 -7.91 48.16 -10.69
C PHE A 1 -8.06 46.65 -10.76
N TRP A 2 -8.16 46.12 -11.98
CA TRP A 2 -8.25 44.69 -12.28
C TRP A 2 -6.82 44.16 -12.49
N LEU A 3 -6.35 43.27 -11.62
CA LEU A 3 -5.04 42.62 -11.80
C LEU A 3 -5.25 41.24 -12.43
N LYS A 4 -4.82 41.18 -13.70
CA LYS A 4 -4.73 40.03 -14.59
C LYS A 4 -3.78 38.96 -14.02
N CYS A 5 -4.27 37.74 -13.93
CA CYS A 5 -3.43 36.54 -13.93
C CYS A 5 -2.87 36.28 -15.35
N PRO A 6 -1.63 35.76 -15.46
CA PRO A 6 -1.26 34.90 -16.57
C PRO A 6 -0.73 33.54 -16.08
N LEU A 7 -1.33 32.47 -16.59
CA LEU A 7 -0.87 31.09 -16.53
C LEU A 7 0.02 30.76 -17.77
N PRO A 8 0.73 29.61 -17.80
CA PRO A 8 2.09 29.51 -18.33
C PRO A 8 2.20 29.06 -19.79
N HIS A 9 3.34 29.40 -20.37
CA HIS A 9 3.81 29.04 -21.71
C HIS A 9 4.46 27.65 -21.68
N TRP A 10 4.08 26.78 -22.62
CA TRP A 10 4.70 25.48 -22.88
C TRP A 10 5.69 25.62 -24.04
N PRO A 11 6.91 25.07 -23.97
CA PRO A 11 7.74 24.93 -25.15
C PRO A 11 7.51 23.57 -25.82
N THR A 12 7.03 23.65 -27.07
CA THR A 12 7.05 22.62 -28.10
C THR A 12 8.48 22.45 -28.61
N THR A 13 9.06 21.24 -28.58
CA THR A 13 10.23 20.92 -29.42
C THR A 13 10.23 19.43 -29.78
N THR A 14 9.76 19.14 -30.99
CA THR A 14 10.10 17.95 -31.78
C THR A 14 11.53 18.08 -32.32
N PRO A 15 12.23 16.96 -32.52
CA PRO A 15 13.03 16.86 -33.73
C PRO A 15 12.71 15.62 -34.56
N HIS A 16 12.43 15.90 -35.83
CA HIS A 16 12.53 14.99 -36.96
C HIS A 16 13.95 14.43 -37.07
N CYS A 17 14.10 13.15 -37.42
CA CYS A 17 15.23 12.69 -38.22
C CYS A 17 14.79 11.57 -39.17
N PHE A 18 15.13 11.82 -40.44
CA PHE A 18 14.84 11.06 -41.64
C PHE A 18 15.73 9.82 -41.76
N LEU A 19 15.23 8.87 -42.56
CA LEU A 19 15.80 7.60 -43.06
C LEU A 19 17.22 7.71 -43.67
N PRO A 20 17.91 6.58 -43.91
CA PRO A 20 17.74 5.93 -45.23
C PRO A 20 17.59 4.39 -45.18
N THR A 21 16.83 3.90 -46.14
CA THR A 21 16.71 2.50 -46.58
C THR A 21 18.00 1.98 -47.22
N PRO A 22 18.18 0.65 -47.25
CA PRO A 22 18.68 0.02 -48.46
C PRO A 22 17.75 -1.06 -49.01
N ARG A 23 17.64 -1.06 -50.33
CA ARG A 23 16.89 -1.95 -51.21
C ARG A 23 17.90 -2.81 -51.97
N LEU A 24 17.89 -4.14 -51.77
CA LEU A 24 18.51 -5.15 -52.64
C LEU A 24 17.59 -6.38 -52.60
N GLN A 25 16.70 -6.57 -53.58
CA GLN A 25 16.87 -7.37 -54.81
C GLN A 25 17.38 -8.81 -54.62
N GLY A 26 16.48 -9.75 -54.91
CA GLY A 26 16.76 -10.94 -55.73
C GLY A 26 17.20 -12.19 -54.98
N GLY A 27 16.41 -13.27 -55.10
CA GLY A 27 16.89 -14.61 -54.79
C GLY A 27 15.80 -15.61 -54.41
N ALA A 28 15.02 -16.05 -55.40
CA ALA A 28 14.28 -17.30 -55.29
C ALA A 28 15.29 -18.46 -55.11
N ALA A 29 15.23 -19.16 -53.99
CA ALA A 29 15.88 -20.45 -53.83
C ALA A 29 15.02 -21.34 -52.92
N HIS A 30 14.21 -22.12 -53.61
CA HIS A 30 13.52 -23.31 -53.14
C HIS A 30 14.50 -24.24 -52.40
N ARG A 31 14.35 -24.36 -51.08
CA ARG A 31 14.84 -25.51 -50.30
C ARG A 31 13.76 -25.91 -49.29
N SER A 32 12.97 -26.89 -49.72
CA SER A 32 12.50 -28.02 -48.93
C SER A 32 13.11 -28.13 -47.52
N CYS A 33 12.22 -27.99 -46.52
CA CYS A 33 11.96 -28.79 -45.29
C CYS A 33 13.13 -29.50 -44.56
N PRO A 34 13.01 -29.87 -43.25
CA PRO A 34 11.79 -29.90 -42.45
C PRO A 34 11.98 -29.42 -40.98
N PHE A 35 10.87 -29.32 -40.22
CA PHE A 35 10.75 -29.90 -38.88
C PHE A 35 11.74 -29.47 -37.78
N PHE A 36 11.28 -28.64 -36.84
CA PHE A 36 11.53 -28.88 -35.41
C PHE A 36 10.43 -28.22 -34.56
N SER A 37 9.26 -28.83 -34.58
CA SER A 37 8.26 -28.72 -33.52
C SER A 37 8.78 -29.46 -32.30
N GLY A 38 9.48 -28.74 -31.41
CA GLY A 38 9.92 -29.23 -30.10
C GLY A 38 8.97 -28.79 -28.99
N LEU A 39 7.66 -28.98 -29.18
CA LEU A 39 6.75 -29.12 -28.04
C LEU A 39 6.86 -30.59 -27.66
N GLU A 40 7.63 -30.84 -26.61
CA GLU A 40 7.87 -32.16 -26.04
C GLU A 40 6.54 -32.70 -25.50
N GLU A 41 5.75 -33.30 -26.38
CA GLU A 41 4.70 -34.23 -25.99
C GLU A 41 5.40 -35.46 -25.44
N ALA A 42 5.63 -35.44 -24.14
CA ALA A 42 5.94 -36.64 -23.38
C ALA A 42 4.76 -37.62 -23.56
N MET A 43 4.97 -38.56 -24.46
CA MET A 43 4.29 -39.85 -24.57
C MET A 43 3.95 -40.37 -23.17
N ILE A 44 2.69 -40.22 -22.79
CA ILE A 44 2.15 -40.72 -21.54
C ILE A 44 1.97 -42.24 -21.72
N PRO A 45 2.76 -43.12 -21.09
CA PRO A 45 2.44 -44.55 -21.07
C PRO A 45 1.10 -44.74 -20.35
N ALA A 46 0.27 -45.64 -20.87
CA ALA A 46 -1.14 -45.87 -20.52
C ALA A 46 -1.42 -46.38 -19.09
N ALA A 47 -0.59 -46.01 -18.11
CA ALA A 47 -0.80 -46.17 -16.67
C ALA A 47 -1.10 -44.83 -15.94
N ALA A 48 -1.52 -43.80 -16.68
CA ALA A 48 -1.62 -42.42 -16.18
C ALA A 48 -3.03 -41.80 -16.27
N LEU A 49 -4.08 -42.61 -16.25
CA LEU A 49 -5.46 -42.10 -16.10
C LEU A 49 -5.80 -41.70 -14.65
N GLY A 50 -4.95 -42.05 -13.67
CA GLY A 50 -5.13 -41.68 -12.26
C GLY A 50 -4.36 -40.42 -11.83
N THR A 51 -3.19 -40.14 -12.41
CA THR A 51 -2.32 -39.03 -11.97
C THR A 51 -2.72 -37.68 -12.55
N GLY A 52 -3.21 -37.63 -13.80
CA GLY A 52 -3.72 -36.39 -14.40
C GLY A 52 -4.89 -35.80 -13.62
N GLY A 53 -5.82 -36.65 -13.14
CA GLY A 53 -6.93 -36.23 -12.30
C GLY A 53 -6.47 -35.64 -10.96
N ALA A 54 -5.45 -36.23 -10.33
CA ALA A 54 -4.88 -35.73 -9.08
C ALA A 54 -4.12 -34.41 -9.25
N ILE A 55 -3.39 -34.25 -10.36
CA ILE A 55 -2.69 -32.99 -10.69
C ILE A 55 -3.71 -31.89 -10.97
N VAL A 56 -4.71 -32.13 -11.85
CA VAL A 56 -5.75 -31.14 -12.17
C VAL A 56 -6.59 -30.79 -10.95
N ALA A 57 -6.98 -31.76 -10.12
CA ALA A 57 -7.68 -31.51 -8.87
C ALA A 57 -6.81 -30.74 -7.86
N GLY A 58 -5.52 -31.06 -7.78
CA GLY A 58 -4.55 -30.35 -6.96
C GLY A 58 -4.41 -28.87 -7.36
N TRP A 59 -4.26 -28.59 -8.66
CA TRP A 59 -4.25 -27.23 -9.20
C TRP A 59 -5.59 -26.52 -8.95
N ALA A 60 -6.73 -27.17 -9.21
CA ALA A 60 -8.05 -26.60 -9.00
C ALA A 60 -8.31 -26.25 -7.51
N LEU A 61 -7.89 -27.11 -6.58
CA LEU A 61 -7.96 -26.87 -5.14
C LEU A 61 -7.00 -25.77 -4.70
N ALA A 62 -5.78 -25.72 -5.27
CA ALA A 62 -4.81 -24.66 -5.01
C ALA A 62 -5.30 -23.29 -5.51
N HIS A 63 -6.01 -23.24 -6.63
CA HIS A 63 -6.59 -22.00 -7.18
C HIS A 63 -7.76 -21.44 -6.37
N ARG A 64 -8.51 -22.28 -5.64
CA ARG A 64 -9.70 -21.83 -4.90
C ARG A 64 -9.39 -20.94 -3.68
N LYS A 65 -8.20 -21.05 -3.07
CA LYS A 65 -7.83 -20.27 -1.87
C LYS A 65 -7.20 -18.90 -2.18
N GLN A 66 -7.06 -18.56 -3.45
CA GLN A 66 -6.25 -17.42 -3.89
C GLN A 66 -7.01 -16.09 -3.95
N ILE A 67 -8.34 -16.13 -4.02
CA ILE A 67 -9.16 -14.92 -4.13
C ILE A 67 -9.59 -14.48 -2.72
N ARG A 68 -9.11 -13.31 -2.30
CA ARG A 68 -9.55 -12.66 -1.06
C ARG A 68 -10.44 -11.47 -1.40
N TYR A 69 -11.58 -11.38 -0.75
CA TYR A 69 -12.51 -10.26 -0.83
C TYR A 69 -12.37 -9.43 0.44
N PHE A 70 -12.33 -8.11 0.31
CA PHE A 70 -12.25 -7.20 1.44
C PHE A 70 -13.06 -5.92 1.16
N GLY A 71 -13.72 -5.43 2.21
CA GLY A 71 -14.62 -4.28 2.20
C GLY A 71 -13.90 -2.93 2.09
N LYS A 72 -14.64 -1.83 2.26
CA LYS A 72 -14.09 -0.46 2.22
C LYS A 72 -13.26 -0.13 3.46
N ASP A 73 -13.59 -0.74 4.59
CA ASP A 73 -12.98 -0.59 5.91
C ASP A 73 -11.98 -1.70 6.24
N GLU A 74 -11.60 -2.47 5.24
CA GLU A 74 -10.69 -3.59 5.37
C GLU A 74 -9.47 -3.38 4.46
N GLN A 75 -8.34 -3.90 4.92
CA GLN A 75 -7.10 -3.94 4.17
C GLN A 75 -6.59 -5.38 4.13
N LEU A 76 -6.11 -5.80 2.96
CA LEU A 76 -5.43 -7.07 2.80
C LEU A 76 -3.95 -6.88 3.12
N CYS A 77 -3.48 -7.54 4.18
CA CYS A 77 -2.06 -7.65 4.52
C CYS A 77 -1.51 -8.96 3.96
N VAL A 78 -0.48 -8.85 3.12
CA VAL A 78 0.19 -9.98 2.46
C VAL A 78 1.62 -10.02 2.97
N GLU A 79 1.94 -11.07 3.72
CA GLU A 79 3.30 -11.36 4.13
C GLU A 79 3.97 -12.18 3.03
N ARG A 80 4.90 -11.58 2.28
CA ARG A 80 5.77 -12.31 1.36
C ARG A 80 6.97 -12.88 2.13
N TYR A 81 7.92 -13.46 1.40
CA TYR A 81 9.15 -13.98 2.00
C TYR A 81 10.16 -12.89 2.38
N THR A 82 10.10 -11.72 1.73
CA THR A 82 11.05 -10.62 1.94
C THR A 82 10.38 -9.38 2.52
N GLU A 83 9.17 -9.07 2.05
CA GLU A 83 8.47 -7.82 2.37
C GLU A 83 7.03 -8.09 2.80
N MET A 84 6.44 -7.14 3.51
CA MET A 84 5.02 -7.12 3.82
C MET A 84 4.35 -6.05 2.94
N GLU A 85 3.26 -6.42 2.27
CA GLU A 85 2.45 -5.51 1.46
C GLU A 85 1.08 -5.33 2.09
N VAL A 86 0.57 -4.09 2.10
CA VAL A 86 -0.81 -3.79 2.50
C VAL A 86 -1.57 -3.20 1.31
N ARG A 87 -2.78 -3.70 1.07
CA ARG A 87 -3.69 -3.19 0.03
C ARG A 87 -4.99 -2.74 0.67
N ASN A 88 -5.30 -1.47 0.53
CA ASN A 88 -6.53 -0.87 1.06
C ASN A 88 -7.72 -1.18 0.14
N GLY A 89 -8.90 -1.35 0.72
CA GLY A 89 -10.12 -1.68 0.00
C GLY A 89 -10.79 -0.51 -0.74
N PRO A 90 -11.92 -0.76 -1.43
CA PRO A 90 -12.59 -2.05 -1.62
C PRO A 90 -12.04 -2.84 -2.82
N GLY A 91 -12.01 -4.16 -2.74
CA GLY A 91 -11.59 -4.96 -3.88
C GLY A 91 -11.58 -6.47 -3.68
N LYS A 92 -11.26 -7.16 -4.77
CA LYS A 92 -10.85 -8.57 -4.76
C LYS A 92 -9.40 -8.63 -5.20
N HIS A 93 -8.57 -9.39 -4.49
CA HIS A 93 -7.19 -9.59 -4.87
C HIS A 93 -6.89 -11.07 -5.05
N LEU A 94 -6.25 -11.41 -6.16
CA LEU A 94 -5.81 -12.75 -6.50
C LEU A 94 -4.35 -12.91 -6.10
N LEU A 95 -4.09 -13.76 -5.11
CA LEU A 95 -2.75 -14.05 -4.63
C LEU A 95 -2.23 -15.33 -5.28
N MET A 96 -1.04 -15.28 -5.87
CA MET A 96 -0.41 -16.49 -6.43
C MET A 96 0.04 -17.42 -5.29
N PRO A 97 -0.25 -18.73 -5.34
CA PRO A 97 -0.19 -19.64 -4.19
C PRO A 97 1.23 -19.87 -3.66
N PHE A 98 2.25 -19.58 -4.46
CA PHE A 98 3.66 -19.78 -4.12
C PHE A 98 4.43 -18.47 -3.88
N SER A 99 3.77 -17.31 -3.98
CA SER A 99 4.45 -16.01 -3.89
C SER A 99 4.35 -15.33 -2.51
N TYR A 100 3.65 -15.93 -1.56
CA TYR A 100 3.42 -15.34 -0.24
C TYR A 100 3.39 -16.42 0.85
N LYS A 101 3.78 -16.03 2.06
CA LYS A 101 3.80 -16.89 3.25
C LYS A 101 2.44 -16.90 3.94
N SER A 102 1.87 -15.71 4.17
CA SER A 102 0.57 -15.57 4.82
C SER A 102 -0.21 -14.38 4.27
N ALA A 103 -1.54 -14.45 4.35
CA ALA A 103 -2.42 -13.35 3.92
C ALA A 103 -3.58 -13.21 4.90
N THR A 104 -3.68 -12.03 5.48
CA THR A 104 -4.61 -11.70 6.58
C THR A 104 -5.37 -10.43 6.23
N ILE A 105 -6.68 -10.44 6.46
CA ILE A 105 -7.52 -9.25 6.31
C ILE A 105 -7.53 -8.53 7.65
N ARG A 106 -7.14 -7.25 7.67
CA ARG A 106 -7.10 -6.39 8.84
C ARG A 106 -8.16 -5.30 8.68
N LYS A 107 -8.89 -4.98 9.75
CA LYS A 107 -9.81 -3.84 9.76
C LYS A 107 -9.04 -2.54 9.97
N ALA A 108 -9.46 -1.49 9.27
CA ALA A 108 -8.96 -0.15 9.46
C ALA A 108 -9.47 0.42 10.78
N GLU A 109 -8.68 1.28 11.40
CA GLU A 109 -9.04 1.91 12.67
C GLU A 109 -9.90 3.15 12.38
N THR A 110 -11.10 3.20 12.95
CA THR A 110 -11.98 4.37 12.77
C THR A 110 -11.66 5.39 13.84
N LEU A 111 -11.14 6.56 13.44
CA LEU A 111 -10.86 7.67 14.34
C LEU A 111 -11.99 8.68 14.28
N GLY A 112 -12.60 8.96 15.45
CA GLY A 112 -13.54 10.06 15.64
C GLY A 112 -12.86 11.42 15.65
N ASN A 113 -13.64 12.50 15.74
CA ASN A 113 -13.14 13.88 15.70
C ASN A 113 -12.20 14.22 16.88
N MET A 114 -12.35 13.54 18.01
CA MET A 114 -11.51 13.73 19.19
C MET A 114 -10.47 12.63 19.35
N ASP A 115 -10.45 11.63 18.48
CA ASP A 115 -9.61 10.46 18.69
C ASP A 115 -8.25 10.66 18.02
N TYR A 116 -7.21 10.19 18.69
CA TYR A 116 -5.89 10.08 18.10
C TYR A 116 -5.27 8.73 18.42
N VAL A 117 -4.40 8.29 17.52
CA VAL A 117 -3.63 7.06 17.68
C VAL A 117 -2.16 7.34 17.47
N ARG A 118 -1.33 6.84 18.39
CA ARG A 118 0.12 6.81 18.21
C ARG A 118 0.48 5.53 17.45
N VAL A 119 1.03 5.73 16.26
CA VAL A 119 1.48 4.67 15.37
C VAL A 119 3.00 4.64 15.37
N LYS A 120 3.54 3.44 15.50
CA LYS A 120 4.98 3.18 15.43
C LYS A 120 5.29 2.21 14.31
N ASP A 121 6.24 2.62 13.49
CA ASP A 121 6.82 1.73 12.48
C ASP A 121 7.80 0.76 13.16
N ALA A 122 7.57 -0.54 13.01
CA ALA A 122 8.46 -1.56 13.56
C ALA A 122 9.83 -1.63 12.84
N THR A 123 9.94 -1.13 11.61
CA THR A 123 11.19 -1.13 10.84
C THR A 123 12.04 0.09 11.16
N ASP A 124 11.46 1.28 11.07
CA ASP A 124 12.19 2.54 11.26
C ASP A 124 12.22 3.00 12.72
N GLY A 125 11.34 2.45 13.57
CA GLY A 125 11.11 2.94 14.92
C GLY A 125 10.47 4.33 14.95
N SER A 126 10.03 4.85 13.80
CA SER A 126 9.45 6.18 13.70
C SER A 126 8.06 6.21 14.33
N GLU A 127 7.82 7.21 15.18
CA GLU A 127 6.55 7.40 15.86
C GLU A 127 5.84 8.61 15.28
N ARG A 128 4.55 8.44 14.94
CA ARG A 128 3.69 9.50 14.43
C ARG A 128 2.32 9.44 15.08
N ILE A 129 1.62 10.57 15.06
CA ILE A 129 0.28 10.67 15.63
C ILE A 129 -0.71 10.97 14.53
N GLU A 130 -1.71 10.11 14.44
CA GLU A 130 -2.77 10.19 13.47
C GLU A 130 -4.03 10.67 14.20
N GLN A 131 -4.56 11.82 13.78
CA GLN A 131 -5.76 12.43 14.34
C GLN A 131 -6.96 12.16 13.42
N GLY A 132 -8.15 11.99 14.00
CA GLY A 132 -9.40 11.89 13.24
C GLY A 132 -9.95 13.26 12.80
N PRO A 133 -11.12 13.31 12.13
CA PRO A 133 -12.00 12.19 11.76
C PRO A 133 -11.54 11.52 10.46
N LYS A 134 -11.04 10.28 10.55
CA LYS A 134 -10.64 9.51 9.36
C LYS A 134 -10.59 8.02 9.65
N LEU A 135 -10.67 7.24 8.57
CA LEU A 135 -10.42 5.81 8.60
C LEU A 135 -8.93 5.57 8.40
N LEU A 136 -8.23 5.21 9.47
CA LEU A 136 -6.79 5.01 9.47
C LEU A 136 -6.46 3.58 8.99
N PHE A 137 -5.84 3.51 7.82
CA PHE A 137 -5.20 2.30 7.32
C PHE A 137 -3.75 2.25 7.82
N LEU A 138 -3.36 1.10 8.36
CA LEU A 138 -2.02 0.90 8.89
C LEU A 138 -1.13 0.33 7.79
N GLY A 139 0.08 0.86 7.70
CA GLY A 139 1.11 0.34 6.81
C GLY A 139 1.55 -1.08 7.18
N PRO A 140 2.49 -1.65 6.40
CA PRO A 140 2.91 -3.04 6.57
C PRO A 140 3.52 -3.33 7.93
N TYR A 141 4.40 -2.45 8.41
CA TYR A 141 5.12 -2.61 9.66
C TYR A 141 4.57 -1.72 10.78
N ASP A 142 3.41 -1.09 10.55
CA ASP A 142 2.81 -0.18 11.51
C ASP A 142 2.08 -0.92 12.64
N THR A 143 2.43 -0.52 13.86
CA THR A 143 1.85 -1.00 15.11
C THR A 143 1.19 0.15 15.86
N ILE A 144 0.06 -0.13 16.51
CA ILE A 144 -0.61 0.85 17.37
C ILE A 144 -0.02 0.71 18.78
N GLU A 145 0.66 1.74 19.27
CA GLU A 145 1.15 1.75 20.65
C GLU A 145 0.08 2.23 21.62
N HIS A 146 -0.61 3.32 21.29
CA HIS A 146 -1.55 3.98 22.20
C HIS A 146 -2.74 4.58 21.45
N ARG A 147 -3.92 4.48 22.06
CA ARG A 147 -5.17 5.09 21.62
C ARG A 147 -5.64 6.09 22.67
N GLY A 148 -5.94 7.32 22.27
CA GLY A 148 -6.34 8.37 23.21
C GLY A 148 -7.31 9.36 22.60
N HIS A 149 -7.80 10.26 23.45
CA HIS A 149 -8.68 11.35 23.06
C HIS A 149 -7.97 12.69 23.27
N GLY A 150 -8.17 13.63 22.36
CA GLY A 150 -7.69 15.00 22.46
C GLY A 150 -8.24 15.70 23.69
N MET A 151 -7.45 16.62 24.23
CA MET A 151 -7.80 17.39 25.42
C MET A 151 -8.56 18.64 24.99
N THR A 152 -9.85 18.71 25.33
CA THR A 152 -10.64 19.93 25.10
C THR A 152 -10.27 20.98 26.13
N LEU A 153 -9.92 22.17 25.64
CA LEU A 153 -9.63 23.36 26.41
C LEU A 153 -10.76 24.38 26.24
N GLY A 154 -11.34 24.79 27.36
CA GLY A 154 -12.21 25.96 27.47
C GLY A 154 -11.43 27.29 27.46
N PRO A 155 -12.13 28.43 27.49
CA PRO A 155 -11.50 29.76 27.41
C PRO A 155 -10.62 30.12 28.61
N SER A 156 -10.88 29.54 29.79
CA SER A 156 -10.08 29.71 31.02
C SER A 156 -9.11 28.56 31.28
N GLU A 157 -8.94 27.64 30.34
CA GLU A 157 -8.13 26.44 30.50
C GLU A 157 -6.88 26.50 29.61
N TYR A 158 -5.83 25.80 30.03
CA TYR A 158 -4.60 25.64 29.26
C TYR A 158 -4.02 24.23 29.42
N VAL A 159 -3.20 23.81 28.44
CA VAL A 159 -2.32 22.64 28.57
C VAL A 159 -0.89 23.12 28.68
N LEU A 160 -0.18 22.63 29.69
CA LEU A 160 1.28 22.70 29.75
C LEU A 160 1.83 21.50 29.00
N VAL A 161 2.52 21.78 27.89
CA VAL A 161 3.13 20.79 27.01
C VAL A 161 4.62 20.69 27.33
N VAL A 162 5.10 19.47 27.56
CA VAL A 162 6.50 19.16 27.78
C VAL A 162 6.97 18.24 26.65
N ASP A 163 7.95 18.72 25.87
CA ASP A 163 8.64 17.92 24.86
C ASP A 163 9.73 17.10 25.56
N SER A 164 9.64 15.78 25.46
CA SER A 164 10.57 14.85 26.11
C SER A 164 11.94 14.81 25.42
N LEU A 165 12.01 15.14 24.13
CA LEU A 165 13.27 15.19 23.37
C LEU A 165 14.02 16.50 23.62
N LYS A 166 13.30 17.63 23.58
CA LYS A 166 13.92 18.96 23.71
C LYS A 166 13.99 19.47 25.15
N GLY A 167 13.18 18.92 26.05
CA GLY A 167 13.01 19.42 27.42
C GLY A 167 12.30 20.79 27.48
N SER A 168 11.82 21.31 26.35
CA SER A 168 11.13 22.60 26.28
C SER A 168 9.71 22.49 26.84
N ARG A 169 9.28 23.52 27.57
CA ARG A 169 7.92 23.65 28.11
C ARG A 169 7.20 24.77 27.39
N SER A 170 6.01 24.49 26.87
CA SER A 170 5.14 25.47 26.21
C SER A 170 3.74 25.41 26.78
N ILE A 171 3.01 26.52 26.71
CA ILE A 171 1.63 26.60 27.20
C ILE A 171 0.72 26.84 25.99
N VAL A 172 -0.28 25.98 25.83
CA VAL A 172 -1.35 26.12 24.84
C VAL A 172 -2.61 26.55 25.57
N LYS A 173 -3.15 27.73 25.24
CA LYS A 173 -4.38 28.27 25.84
C LYS A 173 -5.58 27.93 24.96
N GLY A 174 -6.74 27.69 25.58
CA GLY A 174 -8.00 27.48 24.86
C GLY A 174 -8.60 28.76 24.25
N PRO A 175 -9.73 28.69 23.53
CA PRO A 175 -10.56 27.50 23.31
C PRO A 175 -10.10 26.67 22.09
N CYS A 176 -9.62 25.46 22.32
CA CYS A 176 -9.19 24.53 21.25
C CYS A 176 -9.17 23.08 21.74
N ILE A 177 -9.01 22.14 20.81
CA ILE A 177 -8.73 20.73 21.13
C ILE A 177 -7.22 20.53 20.91
N TRP A 178 -6.51 20.13 21.95
CA TRP A 178 -5.09 19.83 21.88
C TRP A 178 -4.86 18.34 21.71
N PHE A 179 -3.97 17.97 20.80
CA PHE A 179 -3.50 16.60 20.59
C PHE A 179 -2.01 16.54 20.89
N PRO A 180 -1.54 15.50 21.60
CA PRO A 180 -0.11 15.34 21.84
C PRO A 180 0.65 15.11 20.54
N GLY A 181 1.90 15.59 20.48
CA GLY A 181 2.92 15.15 19.53
C GLY A 181 3.58 13.82 19.95
N PRO A 182 4.42 13.20 19.08
CA PRO A 182 4.98 11.86 19.31
C PRO A 182 5.70 11.71 20.66
N GLN A 183 6.48 12.73 21.03
CA GLN A 183 7.27 12.78 22.25
C GLN A 183 6.82 13.88 23.22
N GLU A 184 5.60 14.39 23.03
CA GLU A 184 5.03 15.42 23.86
C GLU A 184 4.08 14.83 24.91
N SER A 185 4.11 15.40 26.10
CA SER A 185 3.18 15.11 27.19
C SER A 185 2.49 16.40 27.63
N GLY A 186 1.19 16.32 27.89
CA GLY A 186 0.37 17.47 28.24
C GLY A 186 -0.30 17.29 29.60
N SER A 187 -0.25 18.31 30.45
CA SER A 187 -1.03 18.40 31.70
C SER A 187 -2.02 19.55 31.63
N LYS A 188 -3.31 19.28 31.90
CA LYS A 188 -4.38 20.29 31.92
C LYS A 188 -4.26 21.17 33.17
N GLY A 189 -4.44 22.47 33.00
CA GLY A 189 -4.54 23.46 34.07
C GLY A 189 -5.68 24.45 33.83
N THR A 190 -6.07 25.13 34.90
CA THR A 190 -7.05 26.22 34.89
C THR A 190 -6.34 27.51 35.27
N ALA A 191 -6.61 28.59 34.52
CA ALA A 191 -6.02 29.91 34.73
C ALA A 191 -6.67 30.67 35.88
#